data_AF-K1AFX5-F1
#
_entry.id   AF-K1AFX5-F1
#
_cell.length_a   1.000
_cell.length_b   1.000
_cell.length_c   1.000
_cell.angle_alpha   90.00
_cell.angle_beta   90.00
_cell.angle_gamma   90.00
#
_symmetry.space_group_name_H-M   'P 1'
#
loop_
_entity.id
_entity.type
_entity.pdbx_description
1 polymer ?
#
loop_
_entity_poly.entity_id
_entity_poly.type
_entity_poly.pdbx_seq_one_letter_code
_entity_poly.pdbx_strand_id
1 'polypeptide(L)'
;MTYTHLTTNELVMIEAYYQENIKVSDIVTSLGRSKQTIYNVINYLKEGHSAYDYYNRYKINKKRCGRNKTSLTQSEKDFIQTLLEQNWSLDVIKGTYSIF
;
A
#
# COMPACT_ATOMS: atom_id res chain seq x y z
N MET A 1 9.11 -14.26 -10.20
CA MET A 1 8.16 -14.70 -9.15
C MET A 1 7.13 -13.62 -8.94
N THR A 2 5.86 -13.91 -9.20
CA THR A 2 4.78 -12.95 -8.97
C THR A 2 4.35 -13.07 -7.52
N TYR A 3 4.53 -11.99 -6.74
CA TYR A 3 4.09 -11.97 -5.35
C TYR A 3 2.56 -12.07 -5.32
N THR A 4 2.04 -13.21 -4.82
CA THR A 4 0.61 -13.42 -4.70
C THR A 4 0.18 -13.04 -3.29
N HIS A 5 -0.66 -12.00 -3.19
CA HIS A 5 -1.20 -11.55 -1.93
C HIS A 5 -2.19 -12.57 -1.35
N LEU A 6 -2.26 -12.63 -0.01
CA LEU A 6 -3.35 -13.32 0.67
C LEU A 6 -4.66 -12.59 0.41
N THR A 7 -5.70 -13.35 0.12
CA THR A 7 -7.08 -12.89 0.08
C THR A 7 -7.61 -12.69 1.50
N THR A 8 -8.69 -11.93 1.65
CA THR A 8 -9.33 -11.73 2.95
C THR A 8 -9.85 -13.05 3.53
N ASN A 9 -10.36 -13.96 2.69
CA ASN A 9 -10.81 -15.28 3.14
C ASN A 9 -9.66 -16.10 3.73
N GLU A 10 -8.48 -16.07 3.09
CA GLU A 10 -7.30 -16.76 3.61
C GLU A 10 -6.82 -16.15 4.94
N LEU A 11 -6.88 -14.82 5.10
CA LEU A 11 -6.56 -14.19 6.38
C LEU A 11 -7.50 -14.64 7.50
N VAL A 12 -8.81 -14.68 7.24
CA VAL A 12 -9.81 -15.15 8.21
C VAL A 12 -9.63 -16.64 8.53
N MET A 13 -9.32 -17.46 7.52
CA MET A 13 -9.01 -18.89 7.73
C MET A 13 -7.76 -19.07 8.59
N ILE A 14 -6.69 -18.30 8.35
CA ILE A 14 -5.47 -18.37 9.17
C ILE A 14 -5.78 -17.99 10.62
N GLU A 15 -6.58 -16.96 10.85
CA GLU A 15 -7.01 -16.56 12.19
C GLU A 15 -7.83 -17.65 12.88
N ALA A 16 -8.83 -18.22 12.20
CA ALA A 16 -9.61 -19.33 12.74
C ALA A 16 -8.73 -20.54 13.10
N TYR A 17 -7.85 -20.95 12.19
CA TYR A 17 -6.91 -22.05 12.43
C TYR A 17 -5.93 -21.78 13.56
N TYR A 18 -5.51 -20.52 13.73
CA TYR A 18 -4.67 -20.11 14.84
C TYR A 18 -5.40 -20.25 16.18
N GLN A 19 -6.68 -19.85 16.27
CA GLN A 19 -7.48 -20.02 17.49
C GLN A 19 -7.73 -21.49 17.84
N GLU A 20 -7.90 -22.34 16.82
CA GLU A 20 -8.04 -23.79 16.97
C GLU A 20 -6.69 -24.52 17.20
N ASN A 21 -5.59 -23.79 17.39
CA ASN A 21 -4.24 -24.33 17.61
C ASN A 21 -3.75 -25.32 16.53
N ILE A 22 -4.19 -25.13 15.28
CA ILE A 22 -3.77 -25.96 14.16
C ILE A 22 -2.28 -25.73 13.86
N LYS A 23 -1.56 -26.81 13.54
CA LYS A 23 -0.14 -26.72 13.19
C LYS A 23 0.06 -25.92 11.91
N VAL A 24 1.09 -25.07 11.88
CA VAL A 24 1.43 -24.23 10.72
C VAL A 24 1.67 -25.06 9.45
N SER A 25 2.21 -26.29 9.56
CA SER A 25 2.36 -27.21 8.43
C SER A 25 1.04 -27.55 7.75
N ASP A 26 -0.01 -27.71 8.54
CA ASP A 26 -1.31 -28.17 8.07
C ASP A 26 -2.05 -26.98 7.43
N ILE A 27 -1.90 -25.78 8.01
CA ILE A 27 -2.37 -24.52 7.42
C ILE A 27 -1.70 -24.26 6.06
N VAL A 28 -0.39 -24.45 5.97
CA VAL A 28 0.38 -24.33 4.72
C VAL A 28 -0.16 -25.27 3.66
N THR A 29 -0.41 -26.52 4.03
CA THR A 29 -0.93 -27.55 3.12
C THR A 29 -2.37 -27.23 2.68
N SER A 30 -3.22 -26.79 3.61
CA SER A 30 -4.61 -26.42 3.35
C SER A 30 -4.74 -25.21 2.39
N LEU A 31 -3.94 -24.16 2.63
CA LEU A 31 -4.04 -22.91 1.87
C LEU A 31 -3.13 -22.88 0.63
N GLY A 32 -2.20 -23.83 0.47
CA GLY A 32 -1.22 -23.83 -0.62
C GLY A 32 -0.30 -22.59 -0.61
N ARG A 33 -0.05 -22.02 0.57
CA ARG A 33 0.76 -20.80 0.75
C ARG A 33 2.11 -21.08 1.36
N SER A 34 3.07 -20.20 1.11
CA SER A 34 4.41 -20.36 1.68
C SER A 34 4.36 -20.32 3.22
N LYS A 35 5.19 -21.16 3.86
CA LYS A 35 5.31 -21.21 5.32
C LYS A 35 5.64 -19.84 5.92
N GLN A 36 6.50 -19.07 5.24
CA GLN A 36 6.86 -17.72 5.66
C GLN A 36 5.64 -16.78 5.68
N THR A 37 4.79 -16.84 4.65
CA THR A 37 3.58 -16.01 4.56
C THR A 37 2.64 -16.30 5.72
N ILE A 38 2.43 -17.57 6.06
CA ILE A 38 1.57 -17.97 7.19
C ILE A 38 2.16 -17.49 8.52
N TYR A 39 3.46 -17.67 8.76
CA TYR A 39 4.11 -17.17 9.98
C TYR A 39 4.01 -15.66 10.14
N ASN A 40 4.13 -14.89 9.06
CA ASN A 40 4.00 -13.44 9.14
C ASN A 40 2.62 -13.01 9.65
N VAL A 41 1.55 -13.72 9.27
CA VAL A 41 0.20 -13.46 9.78
C VAL A 41 0.08 -13.94 11.23
N ILE A 42 0.49 -15.19 11.53
CA ILE A 42 0.40 -15.74 12.89
C ILE A 42 1.16 -14.91 13.91
N ASN A 43 2.36 -14.42 13.58
CA ASN A 43 3.14 -13.57 14.48
C ASN A 43 2.41 -12.25 14.76
N TYR A 44 1.73 -11.69 13.77
CA TYR A 44 0.89 -10.51 13.96
C TYR A 44 -0.34 -10.80 14.84
N LEU A 45 -0.95 -11.98 14.69
CA LEU A 45 -2.06 -12.41 15.58
C LEU A 45 -1.58 -12.62 17.02
N LYS A 46 -0.35 -13.14 17.22
CA LYS A 46 0.27 -13.29 18.55
C LYS A 46 0.50 -11.96 19.27
N GLU A 47 0.64 -10.86 18.52
CA GLU A 47 0.71 -9.50 19.08
C GLU A 47 -0.66 -8.99 19.58
N GLY A 48 -1.73 -9.79 19.45
CA GLY A 48 -3.08 -9.46 19.91
C GLY A 48 -3.95 -8.79 18.85
N HIS A 49 -3.51 -8.80 17.59
CA HIS A 49 -4.26 -8.21 16.47
C HIS A 49 -5.16 -9.24 15.78
N SER A 50 -6.16 -8.75 15.04
CA SER A 50 -7.06 -9.58 14.24
C SER A 50 -6.61 -9.71 12.78
N ALA A 51 -7.20 -10.66 12.04
CA ALA A 51 -7.05 -10.74 10.58
C ALA A 51 -7.51 -9.45 9.89
N TYR A 52 -8.55 -8.81 10.42
CA TYR A 52 -9.07 -7.55 9.92
C TYR A 52 -8.05 -6.41 10.09
N ASP A 53 -7.35 -6.35 11.23
CA ASP A 53 -6.28 -5.38 11.46
C ASP A 53 -5.12 -5.58 10.48
N TYR A 54 -4.76 -6.83 10.20
CA TYR A 54 -3.73 -7.15 9.20
C TYR A 54 -4.11 -6.61 7.81
N TYR A 55 -5.36 -6.79 7.41
CA TYR A 55 -5.89 -6.26 6.15
C TYR A 55 -5.91 -4.72 6.12
N ASN A 56 -6.32 -4.08 7.21
CA ASN A 56 -6.32 -2.62 7.32
C ASN A 56 -4.90 -2.03 7.23
N ARG A 57 -3.93 -2.68 7.89
CA ARG A 57 -2.52 -2.31 7.79
C ARG A 57 -2.03 -2.36 6.35
N TYR A 58 -2.38 -3.41 5.61
CA TYR A 58 -2.09 -3.50 4.18
C TYR A 58 -2.70 -2.33 3.39
N LYS A 59 -3.97 -1.99 3.62
CA LYS A 59 -4.63 -0.85 2.96
C LYS A 59 -3.92 0.47 3.22
N ILE A 60 -3.53 0.73 4.49
CA ILE A 60 -2.81 1.95 4.86
C ILE A 60 -1.45 2.01 4.16
N ASN A 61 -0.70 0.91 4.16
CA ASN A 61 0.59 0.85 3.48
C ASN A 61 0.43 1.02 1.97
N LYS A 62 -0.61 0.44 1.37
CA LYS A 62 -0.89 0.58 -0.06
C LYS A 62 -1.19 2.03 -0.45
N LYS A 63 -1.84 2.81 0.41
CA LYS A 63 -2.04 4.27 0.21
C LYS A 63 -0.73 5.07 0.22
N ARG A 64 0.31 4.56 0.89
CA ARG A 64 1.66 5.16 0.90
C ARG A 64 2.51 4.74 -0.29
N CYS A 65 2.07 3.74 -1.06
CA CYS A 65 2.75 3.34 -2.28
C CYS A 65 2.40 4.30 -3.42
N GLY A 66 3.37 4.53 -4.30
CA GLY A 66 3.22 5.42 -5.45
C GLY A 66 3.83 6.80 -5.22
N ARG A 67 3.89 7.60 -6.28
CA ARG A 67 4.34 8.99 -6.18
C ARG A 67 3.32 9.77 -5.35
N ASN A 68 3.78 10.48 -4.33
CA ASN A 68 2.94 11.43 -3.62
C ASN A 68 2.32 12.40 -4.63
N LYS A 69 1.06 12.81 -4.41
CA LYS A 69 0.47 13.88 -5.22
C LYS A 69 1.35 15.13 -5.07
N THR A 70 2.12 15.45 -6.09
CA THR A 70 2.81 16.73 -6.18
C THR A 70 1.73 17.76 -6.43
N SER A 71 1.40 18.55 -5.41
CA SER A 71 0.51 19.71 -5.56
C SER A 71 1.37 20.94 -5.64
N LEU A 72 1.05 21.80 -6.60
CA LEU A 72 1.56 23.16 -6.66
C LEU A 72 1.09 23.93 -5.41
N THR A 73 2.01 24.69 -4.81
CA THR A 73 1.68 25.74 -3.85
C THR A 73 0.84 26.81 -4.54
N GLN A 74 0.09 27.60 -3.76
CA GLN A 74 -0.73 28.67 -4.35
C GLN A 74 0.13 29.70 -5.09
N SER A 75 1.29 30.07 -4.54
CA SER A 75 2.25 30.97 -5.18
C SER A 75 2.77 30.44 -6.52
N GLU A 76 3.03 29.13 -6.62
CA GLU A 76 3.43 28.51 -7.89
C GLU A 76 2.29 28.55 -8.91
N LYS A 77 1.04 28.32 -8.48
CA LYS A 77 -0.13 28.42 -9.37
C LYS A 77 -0.32 29.85 -9.88
N ASP A 78 -0.23 30.84 -8.99
CA ASP A 78 -0.41 32.25 -9.33
C ASP A 78 0.71 32.73 -10.27
N PHE A 79 1.94 32.28 -10.03
CA PHE A 79 3.08 32.55 -10.92
C PHE A 79 2.87 31.97 -12.32
N ILE A 80 2.48 30.69 -12.43
CA ILE A 80 2.20 30.06 -13.71
C ILE A 80 1.05 30.76 -14.41
N GLN A 81 -0.03 31.09 -13.69
CA GLN A 81 -1.20 31.78 -14.23
C GLN A 81 -0.82 33.16 -14.82
N THR A 82 0.02 33.92 -14.13
CA THR A 82 0.50 35.23 -14.61
C THR A 82 1.26 35.10 -15.92
N LEU A 83 2.08 34.05 -16.09
CA LEU A 83 2.83 33.81 -17.33
C LEU A 83 1.94 33.30 -18.46
N LEU A 84 0.94 32.46 -18.15
CA LEU A 84 -0.06 32.01 -19.11
C LEU A 84 -0.87 33.19 -19.66
N GLU A 85 -1.24 34.16 -18.82
CA GLU A 85 -1.92 35.40 -19.23
C GLU A 85 -1.05 36.29 -20.14
N GLN A 86 0.28 36.16 -20.04
CA GLN A 86 1.24 36.78 -20.96
C GLN A 86 1.47 35.97 -22.24
N ASN A 87 0.64 34.95 -22.51
CA ASN A 87 0.73 34.03 -23.66
C ASN A 87 2.00 33.16 -23.69
N TRP A 88 2.61 32.88 -22.53
CA TRP A 88 3.69 31.90 -22.47
C TRP A 88 3.12 30.48 -22.51
N SER A 89 3.80 29.55 -23.20
CA SER A 89 3.43 28.14 -23.16
C SER A 89 4.04 27.45 -21.93
N LEU A 90 3.37 26.40 -21.43
CA LEU A 90 3.87 25.64 -20.28
C LEU A 90 5.26 25.05 -20.51
N ASP A 91 5.57 24.65 -21.75
CA ASP A 91 6.90 24.15 -22.11
C ASP A 91 7.99 25.23 -21.98
N VAL A 92 7.69 26.47 -22.40
CA VAL A 92 8.60 27.61 -22.26
C VAL A 92 8.76 27.99 -20.79
N ILE A 93 7.67 28.01 -20.01
CA ILE A 93 7.72 28.27 -18.56
C ILE A 93 8.61 27.24 -17.86
N LYS A 94 8.44 25.94 -18.15
CA LYS A 94 9.26 24.86 -17.59
C LYS A 94 10.73 24.92 -18.06
N GLY A 95 10.99 25.31 -19.30
CA GLY A 95 12.34 25.44 -19.83
C GLY A 95 13.10 26.65 -19.31
N THR A 96 12.39 27.71 -18.95
CA THR A 96 12.96 28.98 -18.45
C THR A 96 13.17 28.95 -16.94
N TYR A 97 12.24 28.33 -16.22
CA TYR A 97 12.28 28.24 -14.77
C TYR A 97 12.36 26.77 -14.34
N SER A 98 13.38 26.40 -13.56
CA SER A 98 13.48 25.08 -12.91
C SER A 98 12.48 24.95 -11.75
N ILE A 99 11.19 25.00 -12.09
CA ILE A 99 10.10 24.83 -11.13
C ILE A 99 9.50 23.44 -11.43
N PHE A 100 9.48 22.60 -10.39
CA PHE A 100 9.07 21.17 -10.32
C PHE A 100 10.10 20.10 -10.64
#